data_AF-A0A959EQ61-F1
#
_entry.id   AF-A0A959EQ61-F1
#
_cell.length_a   1.000
_cell.length_b   1.000
_cell.length_c   1.000
_cell.angle_alpha   90.00
_cell.angle_beta   90.00
_cell.angle_gamma   90.00
#
_symmetry.space_group_name_H-M   'P 1'
#
loop_
_entity.id
_entity.type
_entity.pdbx_description
1 polymer ?
#
loop_
_entity_poly.entity_id
_entity_poly.type
_entity_poly.pdbx_seq_one_letter_code
_entity_poly.pdbx_strand_id
1 'polypeptide(L)'
;MFSLGKTFRRYTGLLRSWKAVYIVNNLLNSRRLQHNRELYRKHGLQKSIYAPIGRQDFSSNGEGAPWLDRPGALASMQEHPQFHRFPVAWRDELKKFVEQGYMILRGFYRQESIDLLNEEVDRLLQEGQTDFNYTQRKIMDAFRESELVDQR
;
A
#
# COMPACT_ATOMS: atom_id res chain seq x y z
N MET A 1 7.86 11.60 29.44
CA MET A 1 8.19 10.24 29.88
C MET A 1 8.84 9.48 28.72
N PHE A 2 10.02 8.90 28.90
CA PHE A 2 10.66 8.04 27.90
C PHE A 2 9.87 6.74 27.76
N SER A 3 9.05 6.63 26.71
CA SER A 3 8.36 5.37 26.40
C SER A 3 9.36 4.41 25.76
N LEU A 4 9.75 3.36 26.49
CA LEU A 4 10.58 2.25 25.99
C LEU A 4 10.02 1.68 24.67
N GLY A 5 8.69 1.68 24.50
CA GLY A 5 8.04 1.26 23.26
C GLY A 5 8.26 2.20 22.07
N LYS A 6 8.41 3.52 22.29
CA LYS A 6 8.79 4.47 21.22
C LYS A 6 10.27 4.32 20.86
N THR A 7 11.14 4.18 21.86
CA THR A 7 12.59 3.98 21.65
C THR A 7 12.85 2.67 20.89
N PHE A 8 12.21 1.58 21.32
CA PHE A 8 12.31 0.28 20.64
C PHE A 8 11.74 0.33 19.21
N ARG A 9 10.60 0.99 18.96
CA ARG A 9 10.07 1.19 17.60
C ARG A 9 11.04 1.97 16.68
N ARG A 10 11.75 2.96 17.22
CA ARG A 10 12.74 3.75 16.47
C ARG A 10 13.98 2.93 16.10
N TYR A 11 14.56 2.19 17.05
CA TYR A 11 15.77 1.39 16.81
C TYR A 11 15.52 0.07 16.08
N THR A 12 14.33 -0.51 16.23
CA THR A 12 13.93 -1.68 15.43
C THR A 12 13.82 -1.35 13.94
N GLY A 13 13.59 -0.09 13.54
CA GLY A 13 13.60 0.29 12.13
C GLY A 13 14.95 0.04 11.45
N LEU A 14 16.05 0.42 12.11
CA LEU A 14 17.41 0.17 11.63
C LEU A 14 17.73 -1.32 11.62
N LEU A 15 17.45 -2.04 12.71
CA LEU A 15 17.71 -3.48 12.79
C LEU A 15 16.87 -4.28 11.79
N ARG A 16 15.63 -3.87 11.50
CA ARG A 16 14.74 -4.51 10.50
C ARG A 16 15.22 -4.31 9.06
N SER A 17 16.04 -3.30 8.79
CA SER A 17 16.62 -3.10 7.46
C SER A 17 17.68 -4.15 7.11
N TRP A 18 18.24 -4.85 8.12
CA TRP A 18 19.30 -5.83 7.91
C TRP A 18 18.70 -7.21 7.59
N LYS A 19 19.07 -7.75 6.42
CA LYS A 19 18.57 -9.05 5.94
C LYS A 19 18.85 -10.20 6.92
N ALA A 20 19.97 -10.16 7.64
CA ALA A 20 20.31 -11.17 8.63
C ALA A 20 19.31 -11.19 9.80
N VAL A 21 18.96 -10.01 10.33
CA VAL A 21 17.97 -9.87 11.42
C VAL A 21 16.60 -10.37 10.95
N TYR A 22 16.21 -10.06 9.71
CA TYR A 22 14.99 -10.59 9.10
C TYR A 22 14.96 -12.12 9.05
N ILE A 23 16.05 -12.76 8.59
CA ILE A 23 16.14 -14.22 8.52
C ILE A 23 16.06 -14.84 9.91
N VAL A 24 16.79 -14.31 10.89
CA VAL A 24 16.74 -14.80 12.28
C VAL A 24 15.33 -14.67 12.84
N ASN A 25 14.68 -13.53 12.65
CA ASN A 25 13.29 -13.33 13.07
C ASN A 25 12.33 -14.36 12.44
N ASN A 26 12.51 -14.66 11.16
CA ASN A 26 11.71 -15.67 10.47
C ASN A 26 11.95 -17.08 10.99
N LEU A 27 13.19 -17.44 11.31
CA LEU A 27 13.53 -18.73 11.91
C LEU A 27 12.87 -18.90 13.29
N LEU A 28 12.92 -17.87 14.13
CA LEU A 28 12.26 -17.86 15.44
C LEU A 28 10.73 -17.98 15.33
N ASN A 29 10.15 -17.48 14.24
CA ASN A 29 8.72 -17.57 13.94
C ASN A 29 8.36 -18.70 12.97
N SER A 30 9.23 -19.71 12.82
CA SER A 30 9.12 -20.74 11.77
C SER A 30 7.77 -21.45 11.71
N ARG A 31 7.17 -21.78 12.86
CA ARG A 31 5.85 -22.44 12.94
C ARG A 31 4.75 -21.65 12.21
N ARG A 32 4.80 -20.32 12.28
CA ARG A 32 3.84 -19.45 11.59
C ARG A 32 4.08 -19.38 10.09
N LEU A 33 5.31 -19.62 9.63
CA LEU A 33 5.68 -19.52 8.22
C LEU A 33 5.57 -20.84 7.44
N GLN A 34 5.39 -21.97 8.13
CA GLN A 34 5.34 -23.29 7.48
C GLN A 34 4.24 -23.40 6.42
N HIS A 35 3.07 -22.79 6.65
CA HIS A 35 1.96 -22.81 5.69
C HIS A 35 2.32 -22.12 4.36
N ASN A 36 3.32 -21.23 4.34
CA ASN A 36 3.74 -20.55 3.12
C ASN A 36 4.46 -21.48 2.14
N ARG A 37 4.93 -22.66 2.58
CA ARG A 37 5.61 -23.62 1.68
C ARG A 37 4.71 -24.03 0.51
N GLU A 38 3.43 -24.23 0.77
CA GLU A 38 2.48 -24.60 -0.27
C GLU A 38 2.30 -23.47 -1.29
N LEU A 39 2.18 -22.22 -0.81
CA LEU A 39 2.12 -21.04 -1.66
C LEU A 39 3.39 -20.86 -2.49
N TYR A 40 4.56 -21.10 -1.90
CA TYR A 40 5.83 -20.99 -2.62
C TYR A 40 5.89 -22.01 -3.75
N ARG A 41 5.48 -23.25 -3.49
CA ARG A 41 5.39 -24.28 -4.53
C ARG A 41 4.38 -23.91 -5.62
N LYS A 42 3.19 -23.41 -5.23
CA LYS A 42 2.14 -22.97 -6.18
C LYS A 42 2.64 -21.86 -7.12
N HIS A 43 3.46 -20.94 -6.60
CA HIS A 43 4.01 -19.81 -7.36
C HIS A 43 5.42 -20.06 -7.93
N GLY A 44 5.93 -21.30 -7.87
CA GLY A 44 7.24 -21.65 -8.42
C GLY A 44 8.44 -20.99 -7.72
N LEU A 45 8.26 -20.51 -6.50
CA LEU A 45 9.32 -19.88 -5.71
C LEU A 45 10.31 -20.95 -5.22
N GLN A 46 11.57 -20.86 -5.68
CA GLN A 46 12.65 -21.78 -5.29
C GLN A 46 13.35 -21.37 -3.99
N LYS A 47 13.02 -20.19 -3.45
CA LYS A 47 13.66 -19.63 -2.27
C LYS A 47 13.12 -20.23 -0.98
N SER A 48 13.96 -20.25 0.06
CA SER A 48 13.51 -20.61 1.41
C SER A 48 12.44 -19.63 1.94
N ILE A 49 11.43 -20.16 2.64
CA ILE A 49 10.38 -19.39 3.32
C ILE A 49 10.91 -18.42 4.40
N TYR A 50 12.18 -18.56 4.79
CA TYR A 50 12.81 -17.69 5.79
C TYR A 50 13.64 -16.57 5.14
N ALA A 51 13.95 -16.67 3.85
CA ALA A 51 14.76 -15.70 3.13
C ALA A 51 13.91 -14.51 2.64
N PRO A 52 14.50 -13.32 2.45
CA PRO A 52 13.79 -12.19 1.86
C PRO A 52 13.44 -12.50 0.40
N ILE A 53 12.20 -12.27 0.00
CA ILE A 53 11.74 -12.45 -1.39
C ILE A 53 11.69 -11.10 -2.10
N GLY A 54 12.08 -11.09 -3.37
CA GLY A 54 11.91 -9.97 -4.28
C GLY A 54 11.37 -10.42 -5.64
N ARG A 55 11.13 -9.46 -6.53
CA ARG A 55 10.55 -9.72 -7.86
C ARG A 55 11.33 -10.73 -8.70
N GLN A 56 12.65 -10.72 -8.61
CA GLN A 56 13.55 -11.65 -9.31
C GLN A 56 13.38 -13.12 -8.92
N ASP A 57 12.81 -13.41 -7.75
CA ASP A 57 12.61 -14.79 -7.29
C ASP A 57 11.38 -15.44 -7.93
N PHE A 58 10.51 -14.65 -8.57
CA PHE A 58 9.32 -15.13 -9.27
C PHE A 58 9.67 -15.48 -10.72
N SER A 59 9.34 -16.70 -11.13
CA SER A 59 9.56 -17.17 -12.51
C SER A 59 8.49 -16.69 -13.48
N SER A 60 7.28 -16.39 -13.00
CA SER A 60 6.21 -15.81 -13.79
C SER A 60 5.93 -14.37 -13.36
N ASN A 61 5.90 -13.46 -14.34
CA ASN A 61 4.98 -12.33 -14.25
C ASN A 61 3.59 -12.97 -14.34
N GLY A 62 2.65 -12.66 -13.43
CA GLY A 62 1.32 -13.30 -13.38
C GLY A 62 0.55 -13.30 -14.72
N GLU A 63 -0.66 -13.88 -14.73
CA GLU A 63 -1.47 -14.05 -15.94
C GLU A 63 -1.71 -12.73 -16.70
N GLY A 64 -0.87 -12.48 -17.71
CA GLY A 64 -0.98 -11.36 -18.64
C GLY A 64 -0.76 -9.97 -18.02
N ALA A 65 -0.54 -8.99 -18.89
CA ALA A 65 -0.64 -7.60 -18.49
C ALA A 65 -2.12 -7.27 -18.15
N PRO A 66 -2.38 -6.45 -17.11
CA PRO A 66 -3.68 -5.83 -16.88
C PRO A 66 -4.25 -5.25 -18.17
N TRP A 67 -5.57 -5.27 -18.33
CA TRP A 67 -6.19 -4.89 -19.62
C TRP A 67 -5.88 -3.45 -20.05
N LEU A 68 -5.62 -2.54 -19.11
CA LEU A 68 -5.20 -1.15 -19.38
C LEU A 68 -3.74 -1.02 -19.85
N ASP A 69 -2.92 -2.05 -19.62
CA ASP A 69 -1.51 -2.07 -20.01
C ASP A 69 -1.30 -2.78 -21.36
N ARG A 70 -2.38 -3.19 -22.05
CA ARG A 70 -2.34 -3.88 -23.33
C ARG A 70 -2.31 -2.89 -24.51
N PRO A 71 -1.73 -3.27 -25.66
CA PRO A 71 -1.85 -2.47 -26.88
C PRO A 71 -3.32 -2.20 -27.21
N GLY A 72 -3.65 -0.95 -27.53
CA GLY A 72 -5.03 -0.54 -27.84
C GLY A 72 -5.92 -0.29 -26.62
N ALA A 73 -5.40 -0.38 -25.39
CA ALA A 73 -6.16 -0.13 -24.16
C ALA A 73 -6.90 1.22 -24.15
N LEU A 74 -6.29 2.28 -24.70
CA LEU A 74 -6.92 3.60 -24.79
C LEU A 74 -8.21 3.55 -25.62
N ALA A 75 -8.16 2.93 -26.80
CA ALA A 75 -9.33 2.78 -27.67
C ALA A 75 -10.41 1.94 -26.99
N SER A 76 -10.05 0.80 -26.42
CA SER A 76 -10.98 -0.05 -25.68
C SER A 76 -11.61 0.64 -24.47
N MET A 77 -10.84 1.49 -23.76
CA MET A 77 -11.37 2.30 -22.66
C MET A 77 -12.36 3.35 -23.16
N GLN A 78 -12.06 4.02 -24.28
CA GLN A 78 -12.92 5.06 -24.85
C GLN A 78 -14.24 4.52 -25.40
N GLU A 79 -14.27 3.27 -25.84
CA GLU A 79 -15.48 2.57 -26.30
C GLU A 79 -16.36 2.06 -25.15
N HIS A 80 -15.80 1.96 -23.94
CA HIS A 80 -16.52 1.39 -22.81
C HIS A 80 -17.64 2.33 -22.32
N PRO A 81 -18.89 1.85 -22.12
CA PRO A 81 -20.02 2.71 -21.73
C PRO A 81 -19.78 3.53 -20.44
N GLN A 82 -19.03 2.98 -19.49
CA GLN A 82 -18.69 3.67 -18.25
C GLN A 82 -17.81 4.91 -18.47
N PHE A 83 -16.95 4.91 -19.50
CA PHE A 83 -16.09 6.04 -19.81
C PHE A 83 -16.91 7.30 -20.11
N HIS A 84 -18.02 7.13 -20.84
CA HIS A 84 -18.90 8.24 -21.19
C HIS A 84 -19.72 8.78 -20.02
N ARG A 85 -19.85 8.02 -18.91
CA ARG A 85 -20.56 8.45 -17.69
C ARG A 85 -19.75 9.42 -16.83
N PHE A 86 -18.43 9.48 -17.02
CA PHE A 86 -17.58 10.36 -16.26
C PHE A 86 -17.64 11.81 -16.77
N PRO A 87 -17.44 12.80 -15.88
CA PRO A 87 -17.27 14.20 -16.29
C PRO A 87 -16.16 14.36 -17.32
N VAL A 88 -16.29 15.33 -18.22
CA VAL A 88 -15.31 15.56 -19.30
C VAL A 88 -13.89 15.70 -18.76
N ALA A 89 -13.71 16.47 -17.68
CA ALA A 89 -12.41 16.66 -17.03
C ALA A 89 -11.79 15.34 -16.56
N TRP A 90 -12.59 14.41 -16.04
CA TRP A 90 -12.09 13.10 -15.59
C TRP A 90 -11.77 12.18 -16.76
N ARG A 91 -12.54 12.28 -17.87
CA ARG A 91 -12.23 11.52 -19.09
C ARG A 91 -10.87 11.87 -19.66
N ASP A 92 -10.47 13.15 -19.62
CA ASP A 92 -9.14 13.55 -20.10
C ASP A 92 -8.03 13.09 -19.16
N GLU A 93 -8.26 13.12 -17.86
CA GLU A 93 -7.35 12.57 -16.84
C GLU A 93 -7.22 11.03 -16.93
N LEU A 94 -8.29 10.31 -17.29
CA LEU A 94 -8.25 8.87 -17.56
C LEU A 94 -7.39 8.52 -18.79
N LYS A 95 -7.41 9.34 -19.84
CA LYS A 95 -6.50 9.15 -20.98
C LYS A 95 -5.04 9.33 -20.55
N LYS A 96 -4.76 10.37 -19.75
CA LYS A 96 -3.42 10.60 -19.18
C LYS A 96 -2.99 9.45 -18.28
N PHE A 97 -3.90 8.80 -17.55
CA PHE A 97 -3.56 7.63 -16.75
C PHE A 97 -2.96 6.51 -17.60
N VAL A 98 -3.55 6.22 -18.75
CA VAL A 98 -3.03 5.18 -19.68
C VAL A 98 -1.64 5.53 -20.21
N GLU A 99 -1.37 6.82 -20.43
CA GLU A 99 -0.10 7.28 -21.00
C GLU A 99 1.00 7.54 -19.95
N GLN A 100 0.62 7.98 -18.75
CA GLN A 100 1.52 8.55 -17.74
C GLN A 100 1.52 7.75 -16.43
N GLY A 101 0.60 6.81 -16.24
CA GLY A 101 0.46 5.98 -15.04
C GLY A 101 -0.14 6.69 -13.83
N TYR A 102 -0.63 7.93 -13.97
CA TYR A 102 -1.33 8.67 -12.92
C TYR A 102 -2.38 9.63 -13.51
N MET A 103 -3.30 10.08 -12.66
CA MET A 103 -4.33 11.04 -13.02
C MET A 103 -4.68 11.94 -11.84
N ILE A 104 -5.21 13.13 -12.14
CA ILE A 104 -5.56 14.14 -11.14
C ILE A 104 -7.07 14.40 -11.17
N LEU A 105 -7.81 13.76 -10.28
CA LEU A 105 -9.24 13.99 -10.11
C LEU A 105 -9.48 15.21 -9.20
N ARG A 106 -9.54 16.39 -9.80
CA ARG A 106 -9.81 17.64 -9.07
C ARG A 106 -11.21 17.60 -8.45
N GLY A 107 -11.31 17.97 -7.17
CA GLY A 107 -12.59 18.02 -6.45
C GLY A 107 -13.23 16.65 -6.23
N PHE A 108 -12.44 15.55 -6.22
CA PHE A 108 -12.96 14.21 -5.97
C PHE A 108 -13.65 14.09 -4.60
N TYR A 109 -13.05 14.72 -3.58
CA TYR A 109 -13.66 14.85 -2.25
C TYR A 109 -14.22 16.26 -2.06
N ARG A 110 -15.32 16.35 -1.29
CA ARG A 110 -15.88 17.62 -0.83
C ARG A 110 -14.95 18.26 0.20
N GLN A 111 -14.82 19.59 0.15
CA GLN A 111 -13.94 20.35 1.06
C GLN A 111 -14.28 20.08 2.52
N GLU A 112 -15.56 20.16 2.89
CA GLU A 112 -16.06 19.85 4.23
C GLU A 112 -15.62 18.47 4.73
N SER A 113 -15.65 17.47 3.84
CA SER A 113 -15.17 16.13 4.20
C SER A 113 -13.66 16.17 4.47
N ILE A 114 -12.87 16.81 3.63
CA ILE A 114 -11.42 16.95 3.83
C ILE A 114 -11.13 17.61 5.18
N ASP A 115 -11.82 18.69 5.50
CA ASP A 115 -11.62 19.45 6.74
C ASP A 115 -11.90 18.58 7.97
N LEU A 116 -13.05 17.88 8.00
CA LEU A 116 -13.39 16.94 9.09
C LEU A 116 -12.34 15.83 9.27
N LEU A 117 -11.74 15.35 8.18
CA LEU A 117 -10.71 14.30 8.26
C LEU A 117 -9.40 14.86 8.83
N ASN A 118 -9.02 16.08 8.42
CA ASN A 118 -7.81 16.73 8.94
C ASN A 118 -7.95 17.00 10.44
N GLU A 119 -9.10 17.53 10.87
CA GLU A 119 -9.38 17.78 12.29
C GLU A 119 -9.32 16.49 13.12
N GLU A 120 -9.87 15.39 12.60
CA GLU A 120 -9.82 14.10 13.28
C GLU A 120 -8.39 13.55 13.37
N VAL A 121 -7.61 13.64 12.29
CA VAL A 121 -6.19 13.23 12.31
C VAL A 121 -5.41 14.07 13.31
N ASP A 122 -5.64 15.38 13.37
CA ASP A 122 -5.01 16.28 14.33
C ASP A 122 -5.38 15.93 15.77
N ARG A 123 -6.66 15.62 16.03
CA ARG A 123 -7.12 15.12 17.35
C ARG A 123 -6.39 13.83 17.74
N LEU A 124 -6.34 12.84 16.84
CA LEU A 124 -5.65 11.56 17.09
C LEU A 124 -4.16 11.75 17.40
N LEU A 125 -3.49 12.71 16.74
CA LEU A 125 -2.10 13.03 17.01
C LEU A 125 -1.92 13.74 18.36
N GLN A 126 -2.80 14.70 18.69
CA GLN A 126 -2.75 15.44 19.96
C GLN A 126 -3.00 14.55 21.17
N GLU A 127 -3.96 13.62 21.06
CA GLU A 127 -4.26 12.64 22.10
C GLU A 127 -3.24 11.50 22.16
N GLY A 128 -2.34 11.42 21.17
CA GLY A 128 -1.32 10.36 21.07
C GLY A 128 -1.90 8.98 20.73
N GLN A 129 -3.12 8.93 20.17
CA GLN A 129 -3.78 7.72 19.68
C GLN A 129 -3.14 7.23 18.37
N THR A 130 -2.61 8.15 17.56
CA THR A 130 -1.74 7.82 16.43
C THR A 130 -0.43 8.62 16.49
N ASP A 131 0.54 8.22 15.68
CA ASP A 131 1.83 8.91 15.58
C ASP A 131 2.39 8.75 14.17
N PHE A 132 3.29 9.66 13.80
CA PHE A 132 4.07 9.45 12.60
C PHE A 132 4.94 8.21 12.75
N ASN A 133 5.14 7.53 11.62
CA ASN A 133 6.06 6.42 11.53
C ASN A 133 7.50 6.84 11.91
N TYR A 134 8.39 5.86 11.99
CA TYR A 134 9.79 6.12 12.36
C TYR A 134 10.53 7.08 11.40
N THR A 135 10.03 7.30 10.17
CA THR A 135 10.59 8.27 9.22
C THR A 135 10.00 9.67 9.37
N GLN A 136 8.98 9.87 10.20
CA GLN A 136 8.26 11.13 10.39
C GLN A 136 7.57 11.65 9.12
N ARG A 137 7.17 10.73 8.22
CA ARG A 137 6.58 11.10 6.91
C ARG A 137 5.16 10.62 6.70
N LYS A 138 4.72 9.62 7.46
CA LYS A 138 3.43 8.96 7.26
C LYS A 138 2.79 8.64 8.59
N ILE A 139 1.50 8.86 8.68
CA ILE A 139 0.65 8.32 9.74
C ILE A 139 0.11 7.00 9.21
N MET A 140 0.36 5.91 9.92
CA MET A 140 -0.05 4.58 9.51
C MET A 140 -1.20 4.12 10.40
N ASP A 141 -2.13 3.37 9.83
CA ASP A 141 -3.19 2.69 10.58
C ASP A 141 -4.15 3.59 11.38
N ALA A 142 -4.26 4.89 11.07
CA ALA A 142 -5.19 5.81 11.76
C ALA A 142 -6.67 5.37 11.66
N PHE A 143 -7.04 4.63 10.60
CA PHE A 143 -8.37 4.04 10.44
C PHE A 143 -8.76 3.05 11.56
N ARG A 144 -7.80 2.52 12.32
CA ARG A 144 -8.08 1.62 13.46
C ARG A 144 -8.58 2.37 14.70
N GLU A 145 -8.25 3.65 14.79
CA GLU A 145 -8.54 4.50 15.95
C GLU A 145 -9.74 5.41 15.69
N SER A 146 -10.19 5.51 14.43
CA SER A 146 -11.31 6.36 14.04
C SER A 146 -12.07 5.80 12.84
N GLU A 147 -13.36 5.55 13.03
CA GLU A 147 -14.26 5.14 11.95
C GLU A 147 -14.38 6.22 10.87
N LEU A 148 -14.24 7.50 11.22
CA LEU A 148 -14.30 8.60 10.26
C LEU A 148 -13.16 8.52 9.22
N VAL A 149 -12.00 8.00 9.63
CA VAL A 149 -10.84 7.77 8.75
C VAL A 149 -11.04 6.53 7.86
N ASP A 150 -11.83 5.54 8.31
CA ASP A 150 -12.08 4.28 7.58
C ASP A 150 -13.22 4.39 6.54
N GLN A 151 -14.26 5.18 6.84
CA GLN A 151 -15.54 5.17 6.10
C GLN A 151 -15.57 6.01 4.80
N ARG A 152 -14.48 6.12 4.04
CA ARG A 152 -14.43 6.99 2.84
C ARG A 152 -13.96 6.34 1.56
#